data_AF-A0AA42N991-F1
#
_entry.id   AF-A0AA42N991-F1
#
_cell.length_a   1.000
_cell.length_b   1.000
_cell.length_c   1.000
_cell.angle_alpha   90.00
_cell.angle_beta   90.00
_cell.angle_gamma   90.00
#
_symmetry.space_group_name_H-M   'P 1'
#
loop_
_entity.id
_entity.type
_entity.pdbx_description
1 polymer ?
#
loop_
_entity_poly.entity_id
_entity_poly.type
_entity_poly.pdbx_seq_one_letter_code
_entity_poly.pdbx_strand_id
1 'polypeptide(L)'
;MKKPIDLYIDNLKRLVGVETDTELAKSLALSKQAIAAWRRREAVPLAQQQILTALYGPEAAFNEEIGYIATQRERVAILSAFFRLFDQYRDILDPAKEKDAYETWAEVLLGFEGDLQHMVRSGGWIGVSAEGKPSEFTTSEIARVVAALVEDRQEKMGLLRDMLRPDEL
;
A
#
# COMPACT_ATOMS: atom_id res chain seq x y z
N MET A 1 8.97 -30.43 9.35
CA MET A 1 9.12 -28.98 9.14
C MET A 1 8.62 -28.68 7.73
N LYS A 2 7.70 -27.72 7.53
CA LYS A 2 7.27 -27.35 6.17
C LYS A 2 8.44 -26.73 5.41
N LYS A 3 8.50 -26.95 4.09
CA LYS A 3 9.52 -26.31 3.25
C LYS A 3 9.26 -24.80 3.18
N PRO A 4 10.31 -23.96 3.02
CA PRO A 4 10.13 -22.50 2.88
C PRO A 4 9.13 -22.12 1.78
N ILE A 5 9.17 -22.81 0.64
CA ILE A 5 8.24 -22.56 -0.47
C ILE A 5 6.78 -22.87 -0.11
N ASP A 6 6.52 -23.86 0.75
CA ASP A 6 5.17 -24.19 1.19
C ASP A 6 4.64 -23.12 2.14
N LEU A 7 5.47 -22.64 3.06
CA LEU A 7 5.14 -21.51 3.95
C LEU A 7 4.85 -20.24 3.16
N TYR A 8 5.65 -19.98 2.12
CA TYR A 8 5.44 -18.85 1.23
C TYR A 8 4.11 -18.93 0.48
N ILE A 9 3.78 -20.09 -0.12
CA ILE A 9 2.50 -20.29 -0.81
C ILE A 9 1.33 -20.13 0.15
N ASP A 10 1.44 -20.63 1.38
CA ASP A 10 0.41 -20.44 2.41
C ASP A 10 0.25 -18.97 2.82
N ASN A 11 1.34 -18.21 2.87
CA ASN A 11 1.26 -16.76 3.11
C ASN A 11 0.58 -16.03 1.94
N LEU A 12 0.90 -16.39 0.69
CA LEU A 12 0.23 -15.81 -0.48
C LEU A 12 -1.27 -16.10 -0.48
N LYS A 13 -1.68 -17.31 -0.11
CA LYS A 13 -3.10 -17.67 0.07
C LYS A 13 -3.80 -16.75 1.07
N ARG A 14 -3.18 -16.52 2.22
CA ARG A 14 -3.69 -15.62 3.26
C ARG A 14 -3.80 -14.18 2.74
N LEU A 15 -2.79 -13.68 2.02
CA LEU A 15 -2.80 -12.33 1.44
C LEU A 15 -3.88 -12.16 0.38
N VAL A 16 -4.13 -13.19 -0.42
CA VAL A 16 -5.15 -13.19 -1.47
C VAL A 16 -6.56 -13.48 -0.92
N GLY A 17 -6.66 -14.06 0.28
CA GLY A 17 -7.94 -14.46 0.89
C GLY A 17 -8.52 -15.75 0.31
N VAL A 18 -7.66 -16.73 -0.01
CA VAL A 18 -8.06 -18.02 -0.59
C VAL A 18 -7.45 -19.19 0.18
N GLU A 19 -8.05 -20.38 0.11
CA GLU A 19 -7.62 -21.53 0.92
C GLU A 19 -6.87 -22.58 0.10
N THR A 20 -7.18 -22.69 -1.20
CA THR A 20 -6.63 -23.73 -2.06
C THR A 20 -5.61 -23.20 -3.07
N ASP A 21 -4.66 -24.04 -3.47
CA ASP A 21 -3.70 -23.68 -4.54
C ASP A 21 -4.40 -23.43 -5.87
N THR A 22 -5.57 -24.05 -6.07
CA THR A 22 -6.38 -23.87 -7.28
C THR A 22 -6.96 -22.47 -7.33
N GLU A 23 -7.48 -21.98 -6.22
CA GLU A 23 -7.98 -20.62 -6.10
C GLU A 23 -6.84 -19.61 -6.20
N LEU A 24 -5.72 -19.87 -5.52
CA LEU A 24 -4.53 -19.02 -5.64
C LEU A 24 -4.07 -18.90 -7.11
N ALA A 25 -3.94 -20.03 -7.82
CA ALA A 25 -3.56 -20.01 -9.22
C ALA A 25 -4.52 -19.17 -10.07
N LYS A 26 -5.84 -19.30 -9.84
CA LYS A 26 -6.85 -18.49 -10.53
C LYS A 26 -6.72 -17.00 -10.22
N SER A 27 -6.62 -16.63 -8.94
CA SER A 27 -6.51 -15.23 -8.51
C SER A 27 -5.25 -14.56 -9.05
N LEU A 28 -4.16 -15.32 -9.20
CA LEU A 28 -2.90 -14.83 -9.77
C LEU A 28 -2.84 -14.90 -11.31
N ALA A 29 -3.91 -15.34 -11.99
CA ALA A 29 -3.94 -15.61 -13.43
C ALA A 29 -2.82 -16.58 -13.89
N LEU A 30 -2.50 -17.57 -13.06
CA LEU A 30 -1.50 -18.61 -13.30
C LEU A 30 -2.15 -19.97 -13.52
N SER A 31 -1.42 -20.87 -14.18
CA SER A 31 -1.83 -22.28 -14.26
C SER A 31 -1.56 -22.99 -12.93
N LYS A 32 -2.36 -24.02 -12.60
CA LYS A 32 -2.10 -24.87 -11.42
C LYS A 32 -0.70 -25.49 -11.45
N GLN A 33 -0.23 -25.80 -12.66
CA GLN A 33 1.10 -26.36 -12.91
C GLN A 33 2.21 -25.36 -12.57
N ALA A 34 1.97 -24.05 -12.65
CA ALA A 34 2.93 -23.03 -12.26
C ALA A 34 3.23 -23.09 -10.75
N ILE A 35 2.19 -23.16 -9.91
CA ILE A 35 2.34 -23.30 -8.45
C ILE A 35 3.06 -24.61 -8.10
N ALA A 36 2.70 -25.71 -8.76
CA ALA A 36 3.40 -26.99 -8.60
C ALA A 36 4.88 -26.91 -9.04
N ALA A 37 5.16 -26.16 -10.10
CA ALA A 37 6.53 -25.95 -10.57
C ALA A 37 7.36 -25.13 -9.57
N TRP A 38 6.77 -24.13 -8.90
CA TRP A 38 7.44 -23.37 -7.85
C TRP A 38 7.85 -24.27 -6.68
N ARG A 39 6.94 -25.14 -6.21
CA ARG A 39 7.26 -26.12 -5.16
C ARG A 39 8.41 -27.04 -5.55
N ARG A 40 8.36 -27.60 -6.76
CA ARG A 40 9.40 -28.51 -7.27
C ARG A 40 10.76 -27.83 -7.39
N ARG A 41 10.78 -26.55 -7.77
CA ARG A 41 12.02 -25.76 -7.91
C ARG A 41 12.45 -25.09 -6.60
N GLU A 42 11.60 -25.16 -5.58
CA GLU A 42 11.74 -24.45 -4.30
C GLU A 42 12.01 -22.94 -4.49
N ALA A 43 11.47 -22.37 -5.56
CA ALA A 43 11.72 -21.00 -5.98
C ALA A 43 10.58 -20.44 -6.85
N VAL A 44 10.40 -19.13 -6.76
CA VAL A 44 9.46 -18.37 -7.59
C VAL A 44 10.24 -17.60 -8.66
N PRO A 45 9.81 -17.56 -9.93
CA PRO A 45 10.44 -16.71 -10.94
C PRO A 45 10.49 -15.25 -10.51
N LEU A 46 11.60 -14.56 -10.77
CA LEU A 46 11.79 -13.16 -10.37
C LEU A 46 10.69 -12.23 -10.87
N ALA A 47 10.27 -12.36 -12.13
CA ALA A 47 9.19 -11.56 -12.69
C ALA A 47 7.88 -11.73 -11.91
N GLN A 48 7.60 -12.95 -11.42
CA GLN A 48 6.41 -13.24 -10.64
C GLN A 48 6.54 -12.68 -9.23
N GLN A 49 7.73 -12.74 -8.63
CA GLN A 49 7.98 -12.07 -7.35
C GLN A 49 7.75 -10.56 -7.44
N GLN A 50 8.19 -9.91 -8.53
CA GLN A 50 7.98 -8.49 -8.76
C GLN A 50 6.50 -8.13 -8.93
N ILE A 51 5.74 -8.92 -9.68
CA ILE A 51 4.30 -8.72 -9.85
C ILE A 51 3.58 -8.90 -8.50
N LEU A 52 3.92 -9.96 -7.75
CA LEU A 52 3.28 -10.27 -6.47
C LEU A 52 3.53 -9.17 -5.44
N THR A 53 4.76 -8.66 -5.33
CA THR A 53 5.04 -7.58 -4.37
C THR A 53 4.47 -6.23 -4.78
N ALA A 54 4.29 -5.98 -6.08
CA ALA A 54 3.59 -4.79 -6.56
C ALA A 54 2.09 -4.84 -6.21
N LEU A 55 1.46 -6.01 -6.31
CA LEU A 55 0.02 -6.18 -6.06
C LEU A 55 -0.33 -6.30 -4.57
N TYR A 56 0.48 -7.04 -3.80
CA TYR A 56 0.14 -7.44 -2.44
C TYR A 56 1.07 -6.86 -1.37
N GLY A 57 2.04 -6.03 -1.78
CA GLY A 57 2.99 -5.40 -0.87
C GLY A 57 4.23 -6.26 -0.54
N PRO A 58 5.14 -5.75 0.30
CA PRO A 58 6.38 -6.42 0.68
C PRO A 58 6.15 -7.78 1.36
N GLU A 59 4.98 -8.01 1.97
CA GLU A 59 4.62 -9.27 2.60
C GLU A 59 4.50 -10.43 1.60
N ALA A 60 4.34 -10.14 0.31
CA ALA A 60 4.32 -11.14 -0.77
C ALA A 60 5.72 -11.48 -1.31
N ALA A 61 6.78 -10.93 -0.73
CA ALA A 61 8.15 -11.23 -1.13
C ALA A 61 8.55 -12.65 -0.71
N PHE A 62 9.21 -13.38 -1.62
CA PHE A 62 9.73 -14.71 -1.32
C PHE A 62 11.08 -14.65 -0.58
N ASN A 63 11.83 -13.56 -0.73
CA ASN A 63 13.10 -13.32 -0.05
C ASN A 63 13.18 -11.91 0.52
N GLU A 64 14.12 -11.72 1.44
CA GLU A 64 14.30 -10.47 2.18
C GLU A 64 14.72 -9.30 1.28
N GLU A 65 15.55 -9.53 0.27
CA GLU A 65 16.03 -8.48 -0.63
C GLU A 65 14.88 -7.84 -1.43
N ILE A 66 14.00 -8.66 -1.99
CA ILE A 66 12.81 -8.18 -2.70
C ILE A 66 11.83 -7.53 -1.74
N GLY A 67 11.67 -8.08 -0.53
CA GLY A 67 10.85 -7.48 0.53
C GLY A 67 11.33 -6.07 0.86
N TYR A 68 12.63 -5.91 1.10
CA TYR A 68 13.25 -4.61 1.38
C TYR A 68 13.01 -3.60 0.25
N ILE A 69 13.23 -4.01 -1.01
CA ILE A 69 13.02 -3.14 -2.18
C ILE A 69 11.54 -2.71 -2.27
N ALA A 70 10.61 -3.64 -2.06
CA ALA A 70 9.17 -3.35 -2.06
C ALA A 70 8.79 -2.38 -0.93
N THR A 71 9.29 -2.60 0.28
CA THR A 71 9.10 -1.69 1.42
C THR A 71 9.63 -0.29 1.12
N GLN A 72 10.83 -0.17 0.54
CA GLN A 72 11.38 1.15 0.20
C GLN A 72 10.55 1.85 -0.87
N ARG A 73 10.10 1.13 -1.90
CA ARG A 73 9.19 1.69 -2.92
C ARG A 73 7.89 2.19 -2.30
N GLU A 74 7.24 1.36 -1.49
CA GLU A 74 6.01 1.72 -0.79
C GLU A 74 6.21 2.88 0.18
N ARG A 75 7.39 3.05 0.78
CA ARG A 75 7.70 4.18 1.66
C ARG A 75 7.92 5.49 0.89
N VAL A 76 8.71 5.46 -0.19
CA VAL A 76 8.91 6.63 -1.08
C VAL A 76 7.54 7.12 -1.56
N ALA A 77 6.64 6.17 -1.80
CA ALA A 77 5.23 6.13 -1.45
C ALA A 77 4.34 7.34 -1.21
N ILE A 78 3.42 7.03 -0.33
CA ILE A 78 3.34 7.57 1.02
C ILE A 78 4.13 8.87 1.21
N LEU A 79 5.47 8.86 1.29
CA LEU A 79 6.21 10.11 1.56
C LEU A 79 6.03 11.16 0.46
N SER A 80 6.02 10.76 -0.81
CA SER A 80 5.79 11.67 -1.93
C SER A 80 4.35 12.18 -1.93
N ALA A 81 3.38 11.32 -1.63
CA ALA A 81 1.98 11.71 -1.48
C ALA A 81 1.79 12.70 -0.31
N PHE A 82 2.44 12.41 0.82
CA PHE A 82 2.43 13.24 2.03
C PHE A 82 3.04 14.62 1.77
N PHE A 83 4.25 14.70 1.20
CA PHE A 83 4.87 15.99 0.92
C PHE A 83 4.04 16.84 -0.03
N ARG A 84 3.38 16.20 -0.99
CA ARG A 84 2.50 16.91 -1.91
C ARG A 84 1.23 17.45 -1.23
N LEU A 85 0.64 16.70 -0.30
CA LEU A 85 -0.43 17.23 0.53
C LEU A 85 0.05 18.38 1.41
N PHE A 86 1.20 18.23 2.06
CA PHE A 86 1.78 19.27 2.88
C PHE A 86 1.96 20.57 2.09
N ASP A 87 2.52 20.49 0.88
CA ASP A 87 2.67 21.64 -0.01
C ASP A 87 1.31 22.30 -0.37
N GLN A 88 0.27 21.50 -0.60
CA GLN A 88 -1.07 21.99 -0.94
C GLN A 88 -1.73 22.74 0.23
N TYR A 89 -1.53 22.29 1.46
CA TYR A 89 -2.15 22.88 2.66
C TYR A 89 -1.17 23.73 3.49
N ARG A 90 0.01 24.02 2.96
CA ARG A 90 1.12 24.70 3.64
C ARG A 90 0.69 26.00 4.32
N ASP A 91 -0.18 26.78 3.69
CA ASP A 91 -0.56 28.10 4.21
C ASP A 91 -1.39 28.04 5.49
N ILE A 92 -2.10 26.93 5.70
CA ILE A 92 -2.95 26.67 6.88
C ILE A 92 -2.17 25.93 7.98
N LEU A 93 -1.05 25.31 7.63
CA LEU A 93 -0.32 24.35 8.47
C LEU A 93 1.14 24.75 8.66
N ASP A 94 1.45 26.01 8.38
CA ASP A 94 2.78 26.59 8.52
C ASP A 94 3.18 26.58 10.01
N PRO A 95 4.25 25.86 10.37
CA PRO A 95 4.74 25.78 11.74
C PRO A 95 5.19 27.13 12.30
N ALA A 96 5.52 28.08 11.43
CA ALA A 96 5.80 29.45 11.82
C ALA A 96 4.55 30.20 12.31
N LYS A 97 3.35 29.71 11.93
CA LYS A 97 2.05 30.24 12.35
C LYS A 97 1.46 29.47 13.53
N GLU A 98 1.65 28.15 13.58
CA GLU A 98 1.16 27.28 14.66
C GLU A 98 2.20 26.21 15.02
N LYS A 99 2.77 26.33 16.22
CA LYS A 99 3.92 25.52 16.68
C LYS A 99 3.64 24.01 16.70
N ASP A 100 2.39 23.64 16.98
CA ASP A 100 1.95 22.24 17.13
C ASP A 100 1.43 21.65 15.81
N ALA A 101 1.48 22.42 14.70
CA ALA A 101 1.03 21.97 13.39
C ALA A 101 1.82 20.75 12.88
N TYR A 102 3.11 20.62 13.23
CA TYR A 102 3.92 19.45 12.87
C TYR A 102 3.48 18.16 13.58
N GLU A 103 3.12 18.24 14.86
CA GLU A 103 2.65 17.08 15.63
C GLU A 103 1.29 16.62 15.10
N THR A 104 0.39 17.59 14.87
CA THR A 104 -0.91 17.35 14.23
C THR A 104 -0.74 16.67 12.86
N TRP A 105 0.26 17.07 12.08
CA TRP A 105 0.56 16.45 10.78
C TRP A 105 1.14 15.04 10.87
N ALA A 106 1.99 14.78 11.86
CA ALA A 106 2.51 13.45 12.10
C ALA A 106 1.39 12.48 12.50
N GLU A 107 0.46 12.94 13.35
CA GLU A 107 -0.74 12.18 13.73
C GLU A 107 -1.69 11.94 12.56
N VAL A 108 -1.90 12.95 11.72
CA VAL A 108 -2.61 12.81 10.45
C VAL A 108 -1.93 11.74 9.60
N LEU A 109 -0.63 11.86 9.32
CA LEU A 109 0.11 10.86 8.53
C LEU A 109 -0.05 9.44 9.09
N LEU A 110 0.10 9.26 10.41
CA LEU A 110 -0.10 7.97 11.06
C LEU A 110 -1.54 7.45 10.91
N GLY A 111 -2.53 8.35 10.97
CA GLY A 111 -3.94 8.01 10.76
C GLY A 111 -4.33 7.70 9.31
N PHE A 112 -3.50 8.11 8.34
CA PHE A 112 -3.71 7.91 6.90
C PHE A 112 -2.74 6.90 6.27
N GLU A 113 -1.70 6.45 6.97
CA GLU A 113 -0.67 5.57 6.42
C GLU A 113 -1.25 4.30 5.81
N GLY A 114 -2.19 3.64 6.51
CA GLY A 114 -2.85 2.44 6.01
C GLY A 114 -3.70 2.68 4.75
N ASP A 115 -4.37 3.84 4.66
CA ASP A 115 -5.15 4.21 3.48
C ASP A 115 -4.24 4.53 2.29
N LEU A 116 -3.12 5.22 2.55
CA LEU A 116 -2.09 5.52 1.55
C LEU A 116 -1.43 4.24 1.04
N GLN A 117 -1.10 3.30 1.92
CA GLN A 117 -0.61 1.97 1.57
C GLN A 117 -1.64 1.24 0.69
N HIS A 118 -2.91 1.20 1.10
CA HIS A 118 -3.98 0.56 0.34
C HIS A 118 -4.16 1.21 -1.04
N MET A 119 -4.09 2.52 -1.14
CA MET A 119 -4.13 3.26 -2.41
C MET A 119 -2.93 2.98 -3.30
N VAL A 120 -1.72 2.97 -2.75
CA VAL A 120 -0.49 2.66 -3.52
C VAL A 120 -0.58 1.26 -4.11
N ARG A 121 -1.14 0.31 -3.34
CA ARG A 121 -1.35 -1.09 -3.74
C ARG A 121 -2.52 -1.25 -4.74
N SER A 122 -3.63 -0.55 -4.54
CA SER A 122 -4.84 -0.67 -5.41
C SER A 122 -4.79 0.20 -6.67
N GLY A 123 -4.18 1.38 -6.58
CA GLY A 123 -3.99 2.33 -7.67
C GLY A 123 -2.73 2.08 -8.49
N GLY A 124 -1.86 1.13 -8.11
CA GLY A 124 -0.66 0.82 -8.87
C GLY A 124 0.33 1.97 -8.88
N TRP A 125 0.98 2.20 -7.73
CA TRP A 125 2.15 3.07 -7.72
C TRP A 125 3.32 2.36 -8.41
N ILE A 126 3.61 2.81 -9.64
CA ILE A 126 4.69 2.42 -10.57
C ILE A 126 5.47 1.14 -10.15
N GLY A 127 5.32 0.01 -10.85
CA GLY A 127 5.57 -0.02 -12.29
C GLY A 127 5.21 -1.30 -13.04
N VAL A 128 4.21 -2.06 -12.60
CA VAL A 128 3.77 -3.24 -13.37
C VAL A 128 2.28 -3.51 -13.14
N SER A 129 1.47 -3.34 -14.19
CA SER A 129 0.10 -3.85 -14.26
C SER A 129 0.11 -5.37 -14.12
N ALA A 130 -1.06 -5.98 -13.90
CA ALA A 130 -1.19 -7.44 -13.92
C ALA A 130 -0.63 -8.12 -15.20
N GLU A 131 -0.43 -7.33 -16.27
CA GLU A 131 0.13 -7.76 -17.56
C GLU A 131 1.63 -7.49 -17.76
N GLY A 132 2.34 -6.92 -16.79
CA GLY A 132 3.74 -6.55 -17.01
C GLY A 132 3.99 -5.10 -17.46
N LYS A 133 2.96 -4.27 -17.61
CA LYS A 133 3.08 -2.94 -18.25
C LYS A 133 3.08 -1.81 -17.21
N PRO A 134 3.89 -0.75 -17.34
CA PRO A 134 3.76 0.41 -16.46
C PRO A 134 2.33 0.96 -16.49
N SER A 135 1.65 1.01 -15.34
CA SER A 135 0.43 1.83 -15.21
C SER A 135 0.80 3.17 -14.63
N GLU A 136 0.57 4.22 -15.39
CA GLU A 136 0.84 5.59 -14.96
C GLU A 136 -0.35 6.08 -14.12
N PHE A 137 -0.32 5.84 -12.81
CA PHE A 137 -0.82 6.87 -11.92
C PHE A 137 0.32 7.85 -11.74
N THR A 138 0.19 8.99 -12.40
CA THR A 138 1.10 10.11 -12.20
C THR A 138 1.04 10.54 -10.73
N THR A 139 2.14 11.09 -10.20
CA THR A 139 2.17 11.70 -8.86
C THR A 139 0.99 12.67 -8.64
N SER A 140 0.44 13.23 -9.72
CA SER A 140 -0.71 14.15 -9.71
C SER A 140 -2.06 13.50 -9.52
N GLU A 141 -2.27 12.27 -9.99
CA GLU A 141 -3.52 11.55 -9.76
C GLU A 141 -3.60 11.04 -8.33
N ILE A 142 -2.47 10.64 -7.77
CA ILE A 142 -2.39 10.24 -6.37
C ILE A 142 -2.63 11.44 -5.47
N ALA A 143 -2.02 12.59 -5.77
CA ALA A 143 -2.33 13.81 -5.02
C ALA A 143 -3.83 14.15 -5.03
N ARG A 144 -4.54 13.96 -6.15
CA ARG A 144 -5.99 14.19 -6.20
C ARG A 144 -6.77 13.20 -5.37
N VAL A 145 -6.45 11.91 -5.45
CA VAL A 145 -7.18 10.89 -4.67
C VAL A 145 -6.90 11.04 -3.18
N VAL A 146 -5.66 11.37 -2.82
CA VAL A 146 -5.31 11.66 -1.43
C VAL A 146 -5.97 12.95 -0.95
N ALA A 147 -6.03 14.01 -1.76
CA ALA A 147 -6.78 15.22 -1.43
C ALA A 147 -8.28 14.91 -1.21
N ALA A 148 -8.89 14.07 -2.06
CA ALA A 148 -10.28 13.65 -1.90
C ALA A 148 -10.52 12.82 -0.61
N LEU A 149 -9.57 11.98 -0.20
CA LEU A 149 -9.63 11.27 1.07
C LEU A 149 -9.44 12.19 2.28
N VAL A 150 -8.54 13.18 2.16
CA VAL A 150 -8.37 14.21 3.17
C VAL A 150 -9.63 15.06 3.28
N GLU A 151 -10.33 15.37 2.18
CA GLU A 151 -11.61 16.08 2.20
C GLU A 151 -12.73 15.24 2.82
N ASP A 152 -12.93 13.97 2.38
CA ASP A 152 -13.91 13.03 2.96
C ASP A 152 -13.66 12.80 4.46
N ARG A 153 -12.39 12.75 4.87
CA ARG A 153 -12.04 12.63 6.29
C ARG A 153 -11.96 13.97 7.03
N GLN A 154 -11.77 15.12 6.39
CA GLN A 154 -11.92 16.43 7.02
C GLN A 154 -13.39 16.68 7.37
N GLU A 155 -14.31 16.20 6.53
CA GLU A 155 -15.74 16.18 6.84
C GLU A 155 -16.03 15.27 8.07
N LYS A 156 -15.37 14.09 8.15
CA LYS A 156 -15.44 13.20 9.33
C LYS A 156 -14.66 13.68 10.56
N MET A 157 -13.59 14.45 10.37
CA MET A 157 -12.77 15.06 11.41
C MET A 157 -13.44 16.33 11.93
N GLY A 158 -14.24 17.03 11.12
CA GLY A 158 -15.19 18.05 11.57
C GLY A 158 -16.19 17.44 12.55
N LEU A 159 -16.77 16.28 12.21
CA LEU A 159 -17.60 15.50 13.13
C LEU A 159 -16.85 15.06 14.41
N LEU A 160 -15.58 14.67 14.32
CA LEU A 160 -14.75 14.32 15.49
C LEU A 160 -14.38 15.55 16.34
N ARG A 161 -14.12 16.70 15.71
CA ARG A 161 -13.85 17.99 16.38
C ARG A 161 -15.08 18.48 17.14
N ASP A 162 -16.27 18.27 16.58
CA ASP A 162 -17.55 18.59 17.20
C ASP A 162 -17.93 17.57 18.30
N MET A 163 -17.57 16.29 18.15
CA MET A 163 -17.78 15.26 19.18
C MET A 163 -16.78 15.33 20.35
N LEU A 164 -15.57 15.86 20.13
CA LEU A 164 -14.54 16.04 21.16
C LEU A 164 -14.66 17.38 21.91
N ARG A 165 -15.68 18.18 21.62
CA ARG A 165 -16.10 19.34 22.42
C ARG A 165 -17.54 19.17 22.91
N PRO A 166 -17.80 18.38 23.96
CA PRO A 166 -19.13 18.28 24.55
C PRO A 166 -19.57 19.59 25.23
N ASP A 167 -18.64 20.51 25.48
CA ASP A 167 -18.83 21.66 26.37
C ASP A 167 -19.17 22.97 25.63
N GLU A 168 -19.41 22.94 24.30
CA GLU A 168 -19.78 24.13 23.49
C GLU A 168 -21.15 24.00 22.79
N LEU A 169 -22.04 23.10 23.25
CA LEU A 169 -23.46 23.03 22.84
C LEU A 169 -24.41 23.39 23.98
#